data_AF-A0A372EVM5-F1
#
_entry.id   AF-A0A372EVM5-F1
#
_cell.length_a   1.000
_cell.length_b   1.000
_cell.length_c   1.000
_cell.angle_alpha   90.00
_cell.angle_beta   90.00
_cell.angle_gamma   90.00
#
_symmetry.space_group_name_H-M   'P 1'
#
loop_
_entity.id
_entity.type
_entity.pdbx_description
1 polymer ?
#
loop_
_entity_poly.entity_id
_entity_poly.type
_entity_poly.pdbx_seq_one_letter_code
_entity_poly.pdbx_strand_id
1 'polypeptide(L)'
;MKRLAAIALAFSLAACADFPELDATITPEMRRADFPRLATISELQNTPEPRITEATQTGLEARIAALRARAGRLRGAVVGPEAQKRLNTRVSLPPSD
;
A
#
# COMPACT_ATOMS: atom_id res chain seq x y z
N MET A 1 -4.10 32.28 13.02
CA MET A 1 -2.92 31.39 13.08
C MET A 1 -3.28 29.91 13.05
N LYS A 2 -4.06 29.35 14.01
CA LYS A 2 -4.44 27.92 14.01
C LYS A 2 -5.19 27.44 12.75
N ARG A 3 -6.10 28.27 12.23
CA ARG A 3 -6.83 27.96 10.98
C ARG A 3 -5.92 27.90 9.76
N LEU A 4 -4.93 28.80 9.68
CA LEU A 4 -3.93 28.81 8.61
C LEU A 4 -3.01 27.59 8.67
N ALA A 5 -2.61 27.17 9.87
CA ALA A 5 -1.83 25.95 10.07
C ALA A 5 -2.60 24.68 9.67
N ALA A 6 -3.90 24.61 9.97
CA ALA A 6 -4.75 23.50 9.56
C ALA A 6 -4.94 23.43 8.03
N ILE A 7 -5.10 24.59 7.37
CA ILE A 7 -5.20 24.68 5.91
C ILE A 7 -3.86 24.26 5.25
N ALA A 8 -2.73 24.73 5.78
CA ALA A 8 -1.41 24.37 5.26
C ALA A 8 -1.13 22.87 5.41
N LEU A 9 -1.51 22.26 6.54
CA LEU A 9 -1.37 20.83 6.77
C LEU A 9 -2.24 20.02 5.78
N ALA A 10 -3.49 20.42 5.56
CA ALA A 10 -4.37 19.75 4.59
C ALA A 10 -3.81 19.79 3.15
N PHE A 11 -3.22 20.92 2.73
CA PHE A 11 -2.57 21.03 1.43
C PHE A 11 -1.31 20.17 1.30
N SER A 12 -0.51 20.04 2.37
CA SER A 12 0.69 19.20 2.36
C SER A 12 0.38 17.70 2.20
N LEU A 13 -0.77 17.23 2.69
CA LEU A 13 -1.22 15.85 2.50
C LEU A 13 -1.73 15.59 1.07
N ALA A 14 -2.32 16.58 0.40
CA ALA A 14 -2.79 16.46 -0.98
C ALA A 14 -1.63 16.57 -2.00
N ALA A 15 -0.55 17.27 -1.65
CA ALA A 15 0.63 17.44 -2.50
C ALA A 15 1.55 16.21 -2.58
N CYS A 16 1.34 15.19 -1.72
CA CYS A 16 2.11 13.93 -1.77
C CYS A 16 1.62 12.94 -2.84
N ALA A 17 0.61 13.30 -3.64
CA ALA A 17 0.25 12.56 -4.83
C ALA A 17 0.97 13.17 -6.03
N ASP A 18 2.02 12.50 -6.53
CA ASP A 18 2.55 12.75 -7.87
C ASP A 18 1.49 12.31 -8.88
N PHE A 19 0.55 13.19 -9.19
CA PHE A 19 -0.33 12.99 -10.32
C PHE A 19 0.48 13.32 -11.58
N PRO A 20 0.77 12.35 -12.46
CA PRO A 20 1.48 12.64 -13.68
C PRO A 20 0.67 13.65 -14.50
N GLU A 21 1.33 14.67 -15.03
CA GLU A 21 0.74 15.71 -15.87
C GLU A 21 0.32 15.10 -17.22
N LEU A 22 -0.80 14.37 -17.23
CA LEU A 22 -1.32 13.64 -18.40
C LEU A 22 -1.73 14.60 -19.54
N ASP A 23 -2.14 15.82 -19.19
CA ASP A 23 -2.65 16.80 -20.14
C ASP A 23 -1.56 17.34 -21.09
N ALA A 24 -0.28 17.23 -20.72
CA ALA A 24 0.83 17.77 -21.50
C ALA A 24 1.35 16.81 -22.59
N THR A 25 0.97 15.53 -22.58
CA THR A 25 1.66 14.49 -23.39
C THR A 25 0.85 13.99 -24.59
N ILE A 26 -0.36 14.50 -24.83
CA ILE A 26 -1.15 14.10 -26.01
C ILE A 26 -0.85 15.04 -27.18
N THR A 27 -0.08 14.56 -28.15
CA THR A 27 0.23 15.32 -29.37
C THR A 27 -1.00 15.44 -30.29
N PRO A 28 -1.03 16.40 -31.23
CA PRO A 28 -2.10 16.50 -32.24
C PRO A 28 -2.27 15.23 -33.09
N GLU A 29 -1.21 14.45 -33.25
CA GLU A 29 -1.22 13.15 -33.93
C GLU A 29 -1.93 12.11 -33.06
N MET A 30 -1.63 12.04 -31.76
CA MET A 30 -2.29 11.12 -30.82
C MET A 30 -3.79 11.40 -30.68
N ARG A 31 -4.21 12.68 -30.72
CA ARG A 31 -5.64 13.04 -30.72
C ARG A 31 -6.40 12.56 -31.96
N ARG A 32 -5.69 12.36 -33.08
CA ARG A 32 -6.26 11.93 -34.36
C ARG A 32 -6.02 10.45 -34.65
N ALA A 33 -5.29 9.76 -33.77
CA ALA A 33 -5.02 8.34 -33.90
C ALA A 33 -6.30 7.54 -33.64
N ASP A 34 -6.44 6.42 -34.34
CA ASP A 34 -7.52 5.48 -34.07
C ASP A 34 -7.38 4.90 -32.65
N PHE A 35 -8.52 4.58 -32.04
CA PHE A 35 -8.51 3.88 -30.77
C PHE A 35 -7.80 2.52 -30.89
N PRO A 36 -6.99 2.12 -29.89
CA PRO A 36 -6.34 0.82 -29.91
C PRO A 36 -7.38 -0.29 -29.90
N ARG A 37 -7.14 -1.35 -30.68
CA ARG A 37 -7.92 -2.59 -30.54
C ARG A 37 -7.67 -3.18 -29.16
N LEU A 38 -8.75 -3.46 -28.45
CA LEU A 38 -8.69 -4.19 -27.19
C LEU A 38 -8.33 -5.65 -27.48
N ALA A 39 -7.42 -6.20 -26.67
CA ALA A 39 -7.15 -7.63 -26.67
C ALA A 39 -8.36 -8.40 -26.17
N THR A 40 -8.61 -9.59 -26.71
CA THR A 40 -9.67 -10.47 -26.23
C THR A 40 -9.25 -11.18 -24.93
N ILE A 41 -10.22 -11.64 -24.14
CA ILE A 41 -9.92 -12.39 -22.90
C ILE A 41 -9.06 -13.63 -23.20
N SER A 42 -9.33 -14.33 -24.32
CA SER A 42 -8.56 -15.50 -24.73
C SER A 42 -7.09 -15.16 -25.04
N GLU A 43 -6.82 -13.98 -25.62
CA GLU A 43 -5.45 -13.52 -25.89
C GLU A 43 -4.70 -13.24 -24.58
N LEU A 44 -5.37 -12.69 -23.58
CA LEU A 44 -4.77 -12.38 -22.27
C LEU A 44 -4.46 -13.63 -21.44
N GLN A 45 -5.26 -14.69 -21.60
CA GLN A 45 -5.08 -15.96 -20.88
C GLN A 45 -3.82 -16.73 -21.30
N ASN A 46 -3.22 -16.42 -22.44
CA ASN A 46 -1.97 -17.03 -22.90
C ASN A 46 -0.72 -16.44 -22.23
N THR A 47 -0.89 -15.58 -21.22
CA THR A 47 0.23 -15.05 -20.44
C THR A 47 0.76 -16.12 -19.49
N PRO A 48 2.09 -16.36 -19.43
CA PRO A 48 2.66 -17.28 -18.46
C PRO A 48 2.25 -16.89 -17.03
N GLU A 49 1.76 -17.85 -16.25
CA GLU A 49 1.48 -17.60 -14.84
C GLU A 49 2.76 -17.18 -14.12
N PRO A 50 2.70 -16.17 -13.22
CA PRO A 50 3.83 -15.81 -12.38
C PRO A 50 4.27 -17.03 -11.57
N ARG A 51 5.51 -17.49 -11.78
CA ARG A 51 6.11 -18.59 -11.02
C ARG A 51 7.04 -18.05 -9.97
N ILE A 52 7.02 -18.67 -8.78
CA ILE A 52 8.04 -18.42 -7.76
C ILE A 52 9.37 -18.93 -8.34
N THR A 53 10.31 -18.01 -8.54
CA THR A 53 11.69 -18.32 -8.88
C THR A 53 12.52 -18.47 -7.61
N GLU A 54 13.69 -19.10 -7.72
CA GLU A 54 14.66 -19.15 -6.61
C GLU A 54 15.00 -17.75 -6.09
N ALA A 55 15.20 -16.78 -7.00
CA ALA A 55 15.42 -15.39 -6.64
C ALA A 55 14.25 -14.78 -5.83
N THR A 56 13.01 -15.13 -6.17
CA THR A 56 11.81 -14.70 -5.42
C THR A 56 11.81 -15.30 -4.02
N GLN A 57 12.14 -16.59 -3.90
CA GLN A 57 12.21 -17.29 -2.62
C GLN A 57 13.28 -16.67 -1.70
N THR A 58 14.51 -16.49 -2.20
CA THR A 58 15.59 -15.86 -1.44
C THR A 58 15.23 -14.43 -1.00
N GLY A 59 14.58 -13.65 -1.88
CA GLY A 59 14.10 -12.31 -1.54
C GLY A 59 13.06 -12.30 -0.43
N LEU A 60 12.14 -13.27 -0.43
CA LEU A 60 11.14 -13.42 0.63
C LEU A 60 11.78 -13.83 1.96
N GLU A 61 12.72 -14.77 1.96
CA GLU A 61 13.43 -15.20 3.16
C GLU A 61 14.22 -14.06 3.81
N ALA A 62 14.93 -13.27 2.99
CA ALA A 62 15.65 -12.09 3.46
C ALA A 62 14.69 -11.06 4.10
N ARG A 63 13.53 -10.82 3.47
CA ARG A 63 12.50 -9.93 4.01
C ARG A 63 11.94 -10.44 5.33
N ILE A 64 11.65 -11.74 5.42
CA ILE A 64 11.17 -12.37 6.66
C ILE A 64 12.21 -12.20 7.79
N ALA A 65 13.49 -12.44 7.51
CA ALA A 65 14.57 -12.27 8.49
C ALA A 65 14.66 -10.81 8.97
N ALA A 66 14.63 -9.84 8.05
CA ALA A 66 14.67 -8.42 8.39
C ALA A 66 13.46 -7.97 9.23
N LEU A 67 12.25 -8.45 8.89
CA LEU A 67 11.03 -8.17 9.64
C LEU A 67 11.08 -8.76 11.05
N ARG A 68 11.56 -10.00 11.20
CA ARG A 68 11.75 -10.63 12.52
C ARG A 68 12.77 -9.88 13.36
N ALA A 69 13.89 -9.45 12.78
CA ALA A 69 14.89 -8.64 13.47
C ALA A 69 14.30 -7.29 13.91
N ARG A 70 13.53 -6.61 13.04
CA ARG A 70 12.83 -5.37 13.38
C ARG A 70 11.82 -5.58 14.51
N ALA A 71 11.02 -6.64 14.44
CA ALA A 71 10.09 -7.00 15.50
C ALA A 71 10.84 -7.25 16.82
N GLY A 72 11.99 -7.94 16.79
CA GLY A 72 12.86 -8.12 17.95
C GLY A 72 13.26 -6.80 18.61
N ARG A 73 13.64 -5.79 17.82
CA ARG A 73 13.97 -4.45 18.33
C ARG A 73 12.75 -3.71 18.88
N LEU A 74 11.58 -3.89 18.27
CA LEU A 74 10.34 -3.21 18.66
C LEU A 74 9.62 -3.87 19.84
N ARG A 75 9.92 -5.14 20.16
CA ARG A 75 9.32 -5.92 21.25
C ARG A 75 9.65 -5.43 22.66
N GLY A 76 10.35 -4.31 22.81
CA GLY A 76 10.42 -3.60 24.09
C GLY A 76 9.02 -3.22 24.60
N ALA A 77 8.91 -2.90 25.90
CA ALA A 77 7.63 -2.56 26.53
C ALA A 77 7.14 -1.18 26.06
N VAL A 78 6.60 -1.11 24.84
CA VAL A 78 5.79 0.03 24.36
C VAL A 78 4.44 0.06 25.09
N VAL A 79 3.98 -1.12 25.52
CA VAL A 79 2.81 -1.32 26.35
C VAL A 79 3.28 -1.65 27.76
N GLY A 80 2.90 -0.83 28.74
CA GLY A 80 3.18 -1.08 30.14
C GLY A 80 2.52 -2.37 30.65
N PRO A 81 3.01 -2.97 31.75
CA PRO A 81 2.52 -4.26 32.26
C PRO A 81 1.02 -4.26 32.60
N GLU A 82 0.47 -3.13 33.05
CA GLU A 82 -0.97 -2.96 33.32
C GLU A 82 -1.80 -2.95 32.02
N ALA A 83 -1.35 -2.19 31.02
CA ALA A 83 -2.00 -2.17 29.71
C ALA A 83 -1.92 -3.54 29.01
N GLN A 84 -0.83 -4.29 29.18
CA GLN A 84 -0.72 -5.66 28.67
C GLN A 84 -1.72 -6.61 29.34
N LYS A 85 -1.92 -6.50 30.67
CA LYS A 85 -2.95 -7.27 31.40
C LYS A 85 -4.35 -6.96 30.86
N ARG A 86 -4.64 -5.69 30.57
CA ARG A 86 -5.92 -5.28 29.95
C ARG A 86 -6.11 -5.88 28.56
N LEU A 87 -5.09 -5.85 27.70
CA LEU A 87 -5.17 -6.43 26.34
C LEU A 87 -5.37 -7.95 26.34
N ASN A 88 -4.79 -8.65 27.32
CA ASN A 88 -4.96 -10.09 27.48
C ASN A 88 -6.35 -10.46 28.03
N THR A 89 -7.13 -9.49 28.51
CA THR A 89 -8.49 -9.73 29.01
C THR A 89 -9.46 -9.75 27.83
N ARG A 90 -10.18 -10.87 27.66
CA ARG A 90 -11.18 -11.02 26.60
C ARG A 90 -12.32 -10.01 26.82
N VAL A 91 -12.60 -9.18 25.81
CA VAL A 91 -13.76 -8.28 25.81
C VAL A 91 -14.96 -9.04 25.26
N SER A 92 -16.04 -9.13 26.02
CA SER A 92 -17.34 -9.58 25.52
C SER A 92 -18.07 -8.41 24.87
N LEU A 93 -18.47 -8.58 23.61
CA LEU A 93 -19.39 -7.65 22.97
C LEU A 93 -20.80 -7.89 23.53
N PRO A 94 -21.58 -6.83 23.79
CA PRO A 94 -22.99 -6.99 24.11
C PRO A 94 -23.69 -7.70 22.94
N PRO A 95 -24.73 -8.52 23.21
CA PRO A 95 -25.55 -9.08 22.15
C PRO A 95 -26.12 -7.93 21.31
N SER A 96 -25.93 -8.03 20.00
CA SER A 96 -26.59 -7.16 19.04
C SER A 96 -27.99 -7.71 18.80
N ASP A 97 -28.97 -7.12 19.46
CA ASP A 97 -30.40 -7.31 19.16
C ASP A 97 -30.76 -6.68 17.80
#